data_AF-A0A941IAD0-F1
#
_entry.id   AF-A0A941IAD0-F1
#
_cell.length_a   1.000
_cell.length_b   1.000
_cell.length_c   1.000
_cell.angle_alpha   90.00
_cell.angle_beta   90.00
_cell.angle_gamma   90.00
#
_symmetry.space_group_name_H-M   'P 1'
#
loop_
_entity.id
_entity.type
_entity.pdbx_description
1 polymer ?
#
loop_
_entity_poly.entity_id
_entity_poly.type
_entity_poly.pdbx_seq_one_letter_code
_entity_poly.pdbx_strand_id
1 'polypeptide(L)'
;EARFDAYYFVGGLPRILDAYTNLTGRAKLLPRWALEFGDADCYNDGDNIKKPGTVPAGWSDGPTGKTPDVVQSVAARYREHDMPGGWILPNDGYGCGYSDLPTVVSGL
;
A
#
# COMPACT_ATOMS: atom_id res chain seq x y z
N GLU A 1 6.72 -5.21 -37.15
CA GLU A 1 6.53 -6.67 -37.00
C GLU A 1 5.04 -6.98 -37.10
N ALA A 2 4.64 -8.01 -37.85
CA ALA A 2 3.24 -8.38 -38.04
C ALA A 2 2.96 -9.77 -37.43
N ARG A 3 3.08 -9.89 -36.10
CA ARG A 3 2.75 -11.15 -35.40
C ARG A 3 1.38 -11.07 -34.75
N PHE A 4 0.66 -12.19 -34.85
CA PHE A 4 -0.58 -12.48 -34.14
C PHE A 4 -0.32 -13.69 -33.25
N ASP A 5 -0.47 -13.53 -31.93
CA ASP A 5 -0.38 -14.61 -30.95
C ASP A 5 -1.69 -14.68 -30.16
N ALA A 6 -2.28 -15.86 -30.08
CA ALA A 6 -3.61 -16.04 -29.51
C ALA A 6 -3.73 -17.39 -28.78
N TYR A 7 -4.38 -17.35 -27.62
CA TYR A 7 -4.68 -18.50 -26.78
C TYR A 7 -6.19 -18.62 -26.62
N TYR A 8 -6.73 -19.80 -26.92
CA TYR A 8 -8.16 -20.08 -26.86
C TYR A 8 -8.44 -21.08 -25.72
N PHE A 9 -9.34 -20.72 -24.81
CA PHE A 9 -9.79 -21.56 -23.71
C PHE A 9 -11.29 -21.84 -23.86
N VAL A 10 -11.69 -23.11 -23.80
CA VAL A 10 -13.08 -23.54 -24.04
C VAL A 10 -13.58 -24.40 -22.89
N GLY A 11 -14.73 -24.04 -22.32
CA GLY A 11 -15.36 -24.77 -21.22
C GLY A 11 -16.26 -23.89 -20.36
N GLY A 12 -16.65 -24.39 -19.19
CA GLY A 12 -17.30 -23.59 -18.15
C GLY A 12 -16.30 -22.69 -17.41
N LEU A 13 -16.81 -21.66 -16.73
CA LEU A 13 -15.99 -20.63 -16.07
C LEU A 13 -14.85 -21.17 -15.18
N PRO A 14 -15.06 -22.16 -14.29
CA PRO A 14 -13.97 -22.67 -13.45
C PRO A 14 -12.80 -23.25 -14.27
N ARG A 15 -13.13 -23.95 -15.37
CA ARG A 15 -12.14 -24.55 -16.26
C ARG A 15 -11.39 -23.50 -17.06
N ILE A 16 -12.10 -22.46 -17.51
CA ILE A 16 -11.47 -21.34 -18.22
C ILE A 16 -10.49 -20.62 -17.30
N LEU A 17 -10.88 -20.34 -16.05
CA LEU A 17 -10.00 -19.66 -15.09
C LEU A 17 -8.76 -20.49 -14.72
N ASP A 18 -8.91 -21.80 -14.49
CA ASP A 18 -7.75 -22.66 -14.23
C ASP A 18 -6.81 -22.73 -15.44
N ALA A 19 -7.34 -22.92 -16.66
CA ALA A 19 -6.51 -22.99 -17.86
C ALA A 19 -5.79 -21.66 -18.15
N TYR A 20 -6.48 -20.53 -18.00
CA TYR A 20 -5.91 -19.19 -18.18
C TYR A 20 -4.79 -18.95 -17.16
N THR A 21 -5.06 -19.15 -15.87
CA THR A 21 -4.05 -18.90 -14.82
C THR A 21 -2.93 -19.95 -14.80
N ASN A 22 -3.14 -21.15 -15.34
CA ASN A 22 -2.05 -22.08 -15.56
C ASN A 22 -1.07 -21.58 -16.63
N LEU A 23 -1.57 -20.86 -17.65
CA LEU A 23 -0.73 -20.23 -18.67
C LEU A 23 -0.08 -18.92 -18.16
N THR A 24 -0.87 -18.02 -17.56
CA THR A 24 -0.44 -16.65 -17.22
C THR A 24 0.14 -16.51 -15.81
N GLY A 25 0.00 -17.54 -14.98
CA GLY A 25 0.42 -17.56 -13.58
C GLY A 25 -0.77 -17.60 -12.63
N ARG A 26 -0.73 -18.55 -11.68
CA ARG A 26 -1.73 -18.65 -10.61
C ARG A 26 -1.61 -17.46 -9.66
N ALA A 27 -2.75 -16.96 -9.20
CA ALA A 27 -2.81 -15.95 -8.17
C ALA A 27 -2.01 -16.39 -6.93
N LYS A 28 -1.20 -15.49 -6.39
CA LYS A 28 -0.44 -15.76 -5.18
C LYS A 28 -1.39 -15.77 -3.98
N LEU A 29 -1.20 -16.72 -3.08
CA LEU A 29 -1.84 -16.67 -1.78
C LEU A 29 -1.16 -15.55 -0.97
N LEU A 30 -1.95 -14.56 -0.57
CA LEU A 30 -1.44 -13.46 0.25
C LEU A 30 -1.13 -13.94 1.67
N PRO A 31 -0.12 -13.36 2.34
CA PRO A 31 0.09 -13.58 3.75
C PRO A 31 -1.09 -13.05 4.57
N ARG A 32 -1.34 -13.62 5.75
CA ARG A 32 -2.53 -13.29 6.56
C ARG A 32 -2.67 -11.80 6.87
N TRP A 33 -1.56 -11.12 7.19
CA TRP A 33 -1.56 -9.69 7.51
C TRP A 33 -2.00 -8.80 6.32
N ALA A 34 -1.86 -9.29 5.08
CA ALA A 34 -2.29 -8.55 3.89
C ALA A 34 -3.81 -8.65 3.63
N LEU A 35 -4.50 -9.53 4.37
CA LEU A 35 -5.96 -9.63 4.38
C LEU A 35 -6.60 -8.74 5.47
N GLU A 36 -5.77 -8.07 6.28
CA GLU A 36 -6.20 -7.10 7.29
C GLU A 36 -6.20 -5.67 6.71
N PHE A 37 -6.85 -4.75 7.42
CA PHE A 37 -6.76 -3.33 7.10
C PHE A 37 -5.30 -2.85 7.13
N GLY A 38 -4.95 -1.99 6.19
CA GLY A 38 -3.68 -1.28 6.21
C GLY A 38 -3.89 0.19 5.90
N ASP A 39 -2.88 0.97 6.31
CA ASP A 39 -2.87 2.41 6.15
C ASP A 39 -1.75 2.82 5.20
N ALA A 40 -2.08 3.64 4.21
CA ALA A 40 -1.15 4.06 3.18
C ALA A 40 -1.33 5.56 2.95
N ASP A 41 -0.28 6.32 3.20
CA ASP A 41 -0.27 7.75 2.97
C ASP A 41 1.16 8.25 2.81
N CYS A 42 1.30 9.54 2.56
CA CYS A 42 2.55 10.24 2.55
C CYS A 42 2.82 11.03 3.84
N TYR A 43 3.19 10.33 4.90
CA TYR A 43 3.44 11.00 6.19
C TYR A 43 4.69 11.91 6.20
N ASN A 44 5.52 11.89 5.16
CA ASN A 44 6.71 12.73 5.02
C ASN A 44 6.48 14.05 4.24
N ASP A 45 5.26 14.38 3.80
CA ASP A 45 5.03 15.58 2.96
C ASP A 45 4.78 16.90 3.69
N GLY A 46 4.72 16.87 5.02
CA GLY A 46 4.50 18.05 5.83
C GLY A 46 3.03 18.50 5.83
N ASP A 47 2.07 17.58 5.72
CA ASP A 47 0.63 17.89 5.62
C ASP A 47 0.37 18.79 4.40
N ASN A 48 0.53 18.21 3.21
CA ASN A 48 0.37 18.86 1.91
C ASN A 48 1.34 20.03 1.60
N ILE A 49 2.26 20.42 2.49
CA ILE A 49 3.24 21.49 2.22
C ILE A 49 4.06 21.20 0.96
N LYS A 50 4.47 19.93 0.76
CA LYS A 50 5.22 19.51 -0.44
C LYS A 50 4.33 19.27 -1.67
N LYS A 51 3.01 19.40 -1.54
CA LYS A 51 2.02 19.15 -2.59
C LYS A 51 0.98 20.30 -2.63
N PRO A 52 1.39 21.57 -2.83
CA PRO A 52 0.45 22.68 -2.77
C PRO A 52 -0.67 22.53 -3.82
N GLY A 53 -1.92 22.64 -3.38
CA GLY A 53 -3.11 22.59 -4.24
C GLY A 53 -3.72 21.20 -4.44
N THR A 54 -3.21 20.14 -3.77
CA THR A 54 -3.85 18.81 -3.78
C THR A 54 -5.08 18.72 -2.89
N VAL A 55 -5.17 19.59 -1.88
CA VAL A 55 -6.30 19.67 -0.94
C VAL A 55 -6.87 21.10 -0.88
N PRO A 56 -8.14 21.26 -0.48
CA PRO A 56 -8.72 22.58 -0.24
C PRO A 56 -7.94 23.37 0.82
N ALA A 57 -7.97 24.70 0.72
CA ALA A 57 -7.29 25.55 1.70
C ALA A 57 -7.79 25.28 3.13
N GLY A 58 -6.85 25.02 4.05
CA GLY A 58 -7.13 24.74 5.46
C GLY A 58 -7.50 23.30 5.78
N TRP A 59 -7.47 22.39 4.79
CA TRP A 59 -7.57 20.95 5.04
C TRP A 59 -6.22 20.36 5.44
N SER A 60 -6.29 19.36 6.31
CA SER A 60 -5.17 18.51 6.71
C SER A 60 -5.45 17.09 6.23
N ASP A 61 -4.46 16.41 5.65
CA ASP A 61 -4.60 15.00 5.24
C ASP A 61 -4.23 14.01 6.34
N GLY A 62 -3.63 14.48 7.43
CA GLY A 62 -3.39 13.67 8.61
C GLY A 62 -2.08 14.01 9.31
N PRO A 63 -1.54 13.06 10.10
CA PRO A 63 -0.27 13.28 10.76
C PRO A 63 0.89 13.37 9.75
N THR A 64 1.86 14.22 10.02
CA THR A 64 3.12 14.26 9.29
C THR A 64 4.32 14.14 10.24
N GLY A 65 5.41 13.58 9.75
CA GLY A 65 6.62 13.31 10.53
C GLY A 65 7.66 12.59 9.69
N LYS A 66 8.61 11.95 10.36
CA LYS A 66 9.58 11.04 9.76
C LYS A 66 9.01 9.63 9.61
N THR A 67 9.70 8.77 8.87
CA THR A 67 9.27 7.37 8.70
C THR A 67 8.98 6.61 10.01
N PRO A 68 9.79 6.68 11.08
CA PRO A 68 9.46 5.98 12.34
C PRO A 68 8.25 6.57 13.10
N ASP A 69 7.84 7.81 12.83
CA ASP A 69 6.79 8.48 13.61
C ASP A 69 5.42 7.82 13.41
N VAL A 70 5.22 7.12 12.29
CA VAL A 70 3.98 6.37 11.97
C VAL A 70 3.61 5.33 13.03
N VAL A 71 4.56 4.86 13.84
CA VAL A 71 4.28 3.95 14.95
C VAL A 71 3.37 4.62 15.99
N GLN A 72 3.65 5.88 16.33
CA GLN A 72 2.89 6.61 17.34
C GLN A 72 1.74 7.41 16.72
N SER A 73 1.94 7.97 15.53
CA SER A 73 0.92 8.82 14.90
C SER A 73 -0.19 8.02 14.23
N VAL A 74 0.09 6.80 13.75
CA VAL A 74 -0.87 5.94 13.02
C VAL A 74 -1.12 4.64 13.78
N ALA A 75 -0.11 3.78 13.96
CA ALA A 75 -0.31 2.44 14.49
C ALA A 75 -0.92 2.44 15.91
N ALA A 76 -0.47 3.34 16.79
CA ALA A 76 -1.03 3.49 18.13
C ALA A 76 -2.52 3.89 18.09
N ARG A 77 -2.93 4.76 17.14
CA ARG A 77 -4.33 5.20 16.99
C ARG A 77 -5.25 4.04 16.60
N TYR A 78 -4.81 3.15 15.71
CA TYR A 78 -5.57 1.93 15.41
C TYR A 78 -5.81 1.08 16.65
N ARG A 79 -4.82 0.96 17.54
CA ARG A 79 -4.97 0.21 18.80
C ARG A 79 -5.88 0.94 19.81
N GLU A 80 -5.76 2.25 19.94
CA GLU A 80 -6.61 3.07 20.81
C GLU A 80 -8.10 2.98 20.43
N HIS A 81 -8.38 2.85 19.13
CA HIS A 81 -9.74 2.77 18.59
C HIS A 81 -10.23 1.33 18.36
N ASP A 82 -9.53 0.32 18.86
CA ASP A 82 -9.88 -1.11 18.71
C ASP A 82 -10.10 -1.53 17.24
N MET A 83 -9.25 -1.02 16.34
CA MET A 83 -9.29 -1.31 14.91
C MET A 83 -8.17 -2.27 14.49
N PRO A 84 -8.45 -3.24 13.59
CA PRO A 84 -7.41 -4.07 13.00
C PRO A 84 -6.43 -3.21 12.20
N GLY A 85 -5.14 -3.56 12.23
CA GLY A 85 -4.10 -2.86 11.47
C GLY A 85 -2.94 -3.80 11.23
N GLY A 86 -2.87 -4.34 10.01
CA GLY A 86 -1.93 -5.39 9.61
C GLY A 86 -0.68 -4.87 8.91
N TRP A 87 -0.75 -3.70 8.26
CA TRP A 87 0.40 -3.09 7.56
C TRP A 87 0.26 -1.57 7.46
N ILE A 88 1.40 -0.90 7.31
CA ILE A 88 1.49 0.55 7.04
C ILE A 88 2.45 0.75 5.86
N LEU A 89 2.05 1.54 4.87
CA LEU A 89 2.90 2.03 3.78
C LEU A 89 3.15 3.53 4.02
N PRO A 90 4.32 3.91 4.55
CA PRO A 90 4.52 5.25 5.12
C PRO A 90 4.94 6.33 4.11
N ASN A 91 5.02 5.97 2.83
CA ASN A 91 5.68 6.76 1.80
C ASN A 91 4.95 6.73 0.47
N ASP A 92 3.61 6.73 0.49
CA ASP A 92 2.84 6.61 -0.74
C ASP A 92 3.05 7.79 -1.69
N GLY A 93 3.17 7.48 -2.97
CA GLY A 93 3.33 8.47 -4.03
C GLY A 93 4.77 8.97 -4.23
N TYR A 94 5.01 9.42 -5.48
CA TYR A 94 6.30 9.96 -5.88
C TYR A 94 6.64 11.24 -5.10
N GLY A 95 7.90 11.34 -4.66
CA GLY A 95 8.38 12.50 -3.90
C GLY A 95 8.08 12.46 -2.40
N CYS A 96 7.32 11.47 -1.91
CA CYS A 96 7.09 11.32 -0.48
C CYS A 96 8.37 10.97 0.28
N GLY A 97 9.05 9.93 -0.20
CA GLY A 97 10.31 9.45 0.35
C GLY A 97 10.19 8.85 1.75
N TYR A 98 11.34 8.47 2.29
CA TYR A 98 11.51 7.92 3.63
C TYR A 98 12.68 8.63 4.32
N SER A 99 12.64 8.72 5.64
CA SER A 99 13.56 9.53 6.43
C SER A 99 13.92 8.79 7.74
N ASP A 100 15.13 9.04 8.25
CA ASP A 100 15.60 8.45 9.52
C ASP A 100 15.69 6.91 9.51
N LEU A 101 16.06 6.33 8.36
CA LEU A 101 16.17 4.87 8.18
C LEU A 101 17.09 4.15 9.18
N PRO A 102 18.25 4.70 9.60
CA PRO A 102 19.08 4.02 10.61
C PRO A 102 18.32 3.71 11.90
N THR A 103 17.39 4.59 12.30
CA THR A 103 16.54 4.40 13.48
C THR A 103 15.49 3.31 13.28
N VAL A 104 14.96 3.17 12.06
CA VAL A 104 13.96 2.14 11.72
C VAL A 104 14.52 0.72 11.87
N VAL A 105 15.81 0.54 11.58
CA VAL A 105 16.46 -0.78 11.61
C VAL A 105 17.21 -1.07 12.91
N SER A 106 17.55 -0.05 13.70
CA SER A 106 18.34 -0.23 14.94
C SER A 106 17.54 -0.77 16.12
N GLY A 107 16.20 -0.70 16.06
CA GLY A 107 15.29 -1.22 17.08
C GLY A 107 14.79 -2.66 16.85
N LEU A 108 15.33 -3.35 15.85
CA LEU A 108 15.05 -4.77 15.55
C LEU A 108 16.10 -5.70 16.19
#